data_AF-A0A1V5ECM6-F1
#
_entry.id   AF-A0A1V5ECM6-F1
#
_cell.length_a   1.000
_cell.length_b   1.000
_cell.length_c   1.000
_cell.angle_alpha   90.00
_cell.angle_beta   90.00
_cell.angle_gamma   90.00
#
_symmetry.space_group_name_H-M   'P 1'
#
loop_
_entity.id
_entity.type
_entity.pdbx_description
1 polymer ?
#
loop_
_entity_poly.entity_id
_entity_poly.type
_entity_poly.pdbx_seq_one_letter_code
_entity_poly.pdbx_strand_id
1 'polypeptide(L)'
;MEMEDYSHLGVLSRLMAGEMGLPFMPTKSMLGSDMLTQQAASTGKKYELVENPWNPGEKVLLLPALRPDVAIIHAQKCDPMGNVVIEGFLCHDVELVRAARHTIVSCEEIVPTEKIRMDGERTNIPYLYVDAVVEQPFGAHPTAAYRYYDYDIDHVKLYQRYAREGGKAYEDYLKTYIFGTKDFDDYLDRAGGFKMMNSLIKHMKAML
;
A
#
# COMPACT_ATOMS: atom_id res chain seq x y z
N MET A 1 10.87 17.27 7.90
CA MET A 1 9.85 16.22 7.85
C MET A 1 9.35 16.01 9.26
N GLU A 2 8.04 16.07 9.47
CA GLU A 2 7.43 15.61 10.73
C GLU A 2 7.15 14.12 10.60
N MET A 3 7.45 13.34 11.64
CA MET A 3 7.38 11.88 11.61
C MET A 3 6.77 11.36 12.91
N GLU A 4 5.99 10.29 12.80
CA GLU A 4 5.35 9.63 13.94
C GLU A 4 5.54 8.12 13.87
N ASP A 5 6.10 7.53 14.93
CA ASP A 5 6.25 6.08 14.99
C ASP A 5 5.03 5.41 15.63
N TYR A 6 4.41 4.49 14.91
CA TYR A 6 3.41 3.58 15.48
C TYR A 6 3.90 2.15 15.28
N SER A 7 3.47 1.24 16.16
CA SER A 7 3.59 -0.18 15.85
C SER A 7 2.76 -0.49 14.60
N HIS A 8 3.12 -1.54 13.87
CA HIS A 8 2.37 -1.99 12.70
C HIS A 8 0.89 -2.23 13.02
N LEU A 9 0.60 -2.93 14.13
CA LEU A 9 -0.78 -3.13 14.60
C LEU A 9 -1.44 -1.81 15.02
N GLY A 10 -0.69 -0.85 15.56
CA GLY A 10 -1.20 0.48 15.90
C GLY A 10 -1.72 1.22 14.68
N VAL A 11 -0.96 1.24 13.58
CA VAL A 11 -1.40 1.84 12.30
C VAL A 11 -2.65 1.13 11.78
N LEU A 12 -2.63 -0.20 11.72
CA LEU A 12 -3.78 -0.98 11.24
C LEU A 12 -5.03 -0.74 12.10
N SER A 13 -4.89 -0.65 13.43
CA SER A 13 -5.99 -0.35 14.34
C SER A 13 -6.65 0.99 14.01
N ARG A 14 -5.85 1.99 13.60
CA ARG A 14 -6.36 3.30 13.18
C ARG A 14 -7.10 3.23 11.85
N LEU A 15 -6.60 2.46 10.88
CA LEU A 15 -7.28 2.22 9.60
C LEU A 15 -8.60 1.48 9.80
N MET A 16 -8.62 0.43 10.63
CA MET A 16 -9.85 -0.29 10.98
C MET A 16 -10.90 0.63 11.63
N ALA A 17 -10.49 1.56 12.51
CA ALA A 17 -11.42 2.58 13.01
C ALA A 17 -11.93 3.51 11.90
N GLY A 18 -11.06 3.88 10.95
CA GLY A 18 -11.42 4.65 9.77
C GLY A 18 -12.49 3.95 8.94
N GLU A 19 -12.24 2.71 8.52
CA GLU A 19 -13.15 1.86 7.76
C GLU A 19 -14.50 1.67 8.46
N MET A 20 -14.50 1.43 9.77
CA MET A 20 -15.72 1.21 10.55
C MET A 20 -16.48 2.52 10.85
N GLY A 21 -15.95 3.68 10.47
CA GLY A 21 -16.51 4.99 10.83
C GLY A 21 -16.40 5.33 12.32
N LEU A 22 -15.57 4.60 13.08
CA LEU A 22 -15.35 4.84 14.50
C LEU A 22 -14.40 6.03 14.71
N PRO A 23 -14.55 6.82 15.80
CA PRO A 23 -13.64 7.92 16.10
C PRO A 23 -12.24 7.45 16.56
N PHE A 24 -12.15 6.27 17.16
CA PHE A 24 -10.92 5.68 17.70
C PHE A 24 -11.03 4.16 17.81
N MET A 25 -9.88 3.49 17.98
CA MET A 25 -9.79 2.04 18.26
C MET A 25 -9.04 1.81 19.58
N PRO A 26 -9.59 1.01 20.53
CA PRO A 26 -8.84 0.57 21.70
C PRO A 26 -7.80 -0.51 21.34
N THR A 27 -6.59 -0.41 21.88
CA THR A 27 -5.53 -1.41 21.68
C THR A 27 -4.56 -1.47 22.86
N LYS A 28 -3.90 -2.61 23.05
CA LYS A 28 -2.74 -2.76 23.94
C LYS A 28 -1.42 -2.60 23.21
N SER A 29 -1.44 -2.52 21.88
CA SER A 29 -0.21 -2.33 21.09
C SER A 29 0.50 -1.05 21.52
N MET A 30 1.84 -1.03 21.49
CA MET A 30 2.69 0.07 21.95
C MET A 30 2.77 0.30 23.48
N LEU A 31 1.92 -0.33 24.30
CA LEU A 31 2.08 -0.25 25.75
C LEU A 31 3.44 -0.83 26.18
N GLY A 32 4.17 -0.09 27.01
CA GLY A 32 5.49 -0.48 27.48
C GLY A 32 6.64 -0.23 26.49
N SER A 33 6.37 0.36 25.31
CA SER A 33 7.42 0.80 24.39
C SER A 33 7.67 2.30 24.46
N ASP A 34 8.81 2.73 23.93
CA ASP A 34 9.20 4.12 23.75
C ASP A 34 8.38 4.85 22.66
N MET A 35 7.61 4.14 21.84
CA MET A 35 6.73 4.73 20.82
C MET A 35 5.68 5.70 21.40
N LEU A 36 5.37 5.56 22.70
CA LEU A 36 4.47 6.45 23.43
C LEU A 36 5.11 7.77 23.89
N THR A 37 6.44 7.87 23.82
CA THR A 37 7.16 9.08 24.26
C THR A 37 7.07 10.22 23.24
N GLN A 38 6.84 9.90 21.98
CA GLN A 38 6.70 10.88 20.90
C GLN A 38 5.27 11.42 20.83
N GLN A 39 5.13 12.72 20.58
CA GLN A 39 3.84 13.32 20.24
C GLN A 39 3.47 13.07 18.77
N ALA A 40 2.18 13.14 18.46
CA ALA A 40 1.70 13.11 17.09
C ALA A 40 1.57 14.54 16.56
N ALA A 41 2.40 14.90 15.59
CA ALA A 41 2.33 16.18 14.90
C ALA A 41 1.05 16.31 14.05
N SER A 42 0.56 15.21 13.48
CA SER A 42 -0.58 15.14 12.57
C SER A 42 -1.94 15.29 13.26
N THR A 43 -2.11 14.72 14.45
CA THR A 43 -3.39 14.73 15.18
C THR A 43 -3.39 15.63 16.41
N GLY A 44 -2.22 16.16 16.80
CA GLY A 44 -2.01 16.86 18.08
C GLY A 44 -2.09 15.94 19.32
N LYS A 45 -2.67 14.74 19.19
CA LYS A 45 -2.81 13.74 20.25
C LYS A 45 -2.68 12.33 19.67
N LYS A 46 -1.54 11.70 19.95
CA LYS A 46 -1.16 10.39 19.39
C LYS A 46 -2.06 9.25 19.84
N TYR A 47 -2.45 9.29 21.12
CA TYR A 47 -3.28 8.31 21.80
C TYR A 47 -3.92 8.94 23.04
N GLU A 48 -4.90 8.24 23.63
CA GLU A 48 -5.34 8.46 25.01
C GLU A 48 -5.18 7.16 25.82
N LEU A 49 -4.60 7.22 27.02
CA LEU A 49 -4.50 6.06 27.90
C LEU A 49 -5.71 6.04 28.84
N VAL A 50 -6.51 4.97 28.78
CA VAL A 50 -7.72 4.81 29.61
C VAL A 50 -7.69 3.48 30.35
N GLU A 51 -8.46 3.38 31.44
CA GLU A 51 -8.74 2.09 32.09
C GLU A 51 -9.78 1.30 31.31
N ASN A 52 -9.59 -0.01 31.22
CA ASN A 52 -10.55 -0.94 30.63
C ASN A 52 -11.75 -1.08 31.58
N PRO A 53 -12.97 -0.66 31.19
CA PRO A 53 -14.13 -0.67 32.09
C PRO A 53 -14.63 -2.09 32.41
N TRP A 54 -14.19 -3.10 31.65
CA TRP A 54 -14.53 -4.52 31.89
C TRP A 54 -13.45 -5.27 32.68
N ASN A 55 -12.26 -4.69 32.86
CA ASN A 55 -11.17 -5.31 33.60
C ASN A 55 -10.41 -4.26 34.44
N PRO A 56 -10.83 -4.00 35.69
CA PRO A 56 -10.21 -3.02 36.57
C PRO A 56 -8.70 -3.23 36.73
N GLY A 57 -7.92 -2.14 36.65
CA GLY A 57 -6.46 -2.17 36.71
C GLY A 57 -5.76 -2.48 35.38
N GLU A 58 -6.51 -2.88 34.35
CA GLU A 58 -5.98 -3.01 32.99
C GLU A 58 -6.08 -1.67 32.25
N LYS A 59 -4.96 -1.23 31.65
CA LYS A 59 -4.93 -0.02 30.81
C LYS A 59 -4.92 -0.38 29.33
N VAL A 60 -5.57 0.45 28.52
CA VAL A 60 -5.57 0.37 27.05
C VAL A 60 -5.34 1.75 26.44
N LEU A 61 -4.80 1.77 25.22
CA LEU A 61 -4.67 2.99 24.42
C LEU A 61 -5.90 3.14 23.52
N LEU A 62 -6.42 4.35 23.41
CA LEU A 62 -7.33 4.75 22.35
C LEU A 62 -6.53 5.45 21.26
N LEU A 63 -6.48 4.85 20.07
CA LEU A 63 -5.81 5.45 18.92
C LEU A 63 -6.84 6.16 18.03
N PRO A 64 -6.63 7.43 17.64
CA PRO A 64 -7.56 8.14 16.77
C PRO A 64 -7.60 7.49 15.37
N ALA A 65 -8.80 7.43 14.78
CA ALA A 65 -9.01 6.86 13.46
C ALA A 65 -8.11 7.53 12.40
N LEU A 66 -7.60 6.73 11.46
CA LEU A 66 -6.88 7.21 10.29
C LEU A 66 -7.82 7.13 9.08
N ARG A 67 -8.10 8.29 8.47
CA ARG A 67 -8.97 8.42 7.30
C ARG A 67 -8.20 9.16 6.19
N PRO A 68 -7.46 8.45 5.35
CA PRO A 68 -6.70 9.08 4.26
C PRO A 68 -7.63 9.81 3.30
N ASP A 69 -7.19 10.94 2.76
CA ASP A 69 -7.94 11.60 1.68
C ASP A 69 -7.91 10.78 0.39
N VAL A 70 -6.78 10.13 0.12
CA VAL A 70 -6.57 9.29 -1.07
C VAL A 70 -5.83 8.00 -0.69
N ALA A 71 -6.38 6.86 -1.08
CA ALA A 71 -5.68 5.58 -1.14
C ALA A 71 -5.21 5.31 -2.58
N ILE A 72 -3.98 4.82 -2.70
CA ILE A 72 -3.43 4.34 -3.98
C ILE A 72 -2.96 2.91 -3.75
N ILE A 73 -3.51 1.97 -4.49
CA ILE A 73 -3.13 0.56 -4.44
C ILE A 73 -2.79 0.04 -5.84
N HIS A 74 -2.07 -1.08 -5.88
CA HIS A 74 -1.80 -1.82 -7.11
C HIS A 74 -2.31 -3.26 -6.96
N ALA A 75 -3.07 -3.74 -7.95
CA ALA A 75 -3.68 -5.06 -7.93
C ALA A 75 -3.43 -5.83 -9.23
N GLN A 76 -3.60 -7.15 -9.19
CA GLN A 76 -3.49 -7.95 -10.41
C GLN A 76 -4.60 -7.63 -11.40
N LYS A 77 -5.85 -7.57 -10.94
CA LYS A 77 -7.00 -7.44 -11.84
C LYS A 77 -8.00 -6.42 -11.33
N CYS A 78 -8.52 -5.62 -12.23
CA CYS A 78 -9.71 -4.80 -12.01
C CYS A 78 -10.68 -4.98 -13.17
N ASP A 79 -11.95 -4.66 -12.98
CA ASP A 79 -12.85 -4.41 -14.11
C ASP A 79 -13.04 -2.89 -14.36
N PRO A 80 -13.66 -2.49 -15.48
CA PRO A 80 -13.95 -1.08 -15.75
C PRO A 80 -14.91 -0.43 -14.75
N MET A 81 -15.62 -1.20 -13.92
CA MET A 81 -16.47 -0.65 -12.87
C MET A 81 -15.67 -0.26 -11.62
N GLY A 82 -14.51 -0.90 -11.37
CA GLY A 82 -13.71 -0.72 -10.16
C GLY A 82 -13.75 -1.90 -9.19
N ASN A 83 -14.27 -3.06 -9.59
CA ASN A 83 -14.15 -4.27 -8.79
C ASN A 83 -12.71 -4.79 -8.88
N VAL A 84 -12.06 -4.93 -7.73
CA VAL A 84 -10.65 -5.32 -7.64
C VAL A 84 -10.52 -6.76 -7.15
N VAL A 85 -9.65 -7.50 -7.83
CA VAL A 85 -9.22 -8.84 -7.41
C VAL A 85 -7.72 -8.78 -7.12
N ILE A 86 -7.39 -9.02 -5.85
CA ILE A 86 -6.02 -9.13 -5.34
C ILE A 86 -5.75 -10.61 -5.12
N GLU A 87 -4.78 -11.16 -5.86
CA GLU A 87 -4.38 -12.56 -5.70
C GLU A 87 -3.26 -12.68 -4.66
N GLY A 88 -3.39 -13.65 -3.75
CA GLY A 88 -2.40 -13.89 -2.70
C GLY A 88 -2.70 -13.12 -1.43
N PHE A 89 -1.65 -12.61 -0.79
CA PHE A 89 -1.79 -11.90 0.49
C PHE A 89 -2.29 -10.47 0.28
N LEU A 90 -3.37 -10.10 0.96
CA LEU A 90 -4.04 -8.79 0.81
C LEU A 90 -3.34 -7.64 1.53
N CYS A 91 -2.33 -7.94 2.36
CA CYS A 91 -1.73 -6.98 3.28
C CYS A 91 -2.82 -6.21 4.07
N HIS A 92 -2.95 -4.90 3.83
CA HIS A 92 -3.94 -4.01 4.47
C HIS A 92 -4.65 -3.12 3.43
N ASP A 93 -4.63 -3.54 2.17
CA ASP A 93 -5.16 -2.76 1.05
C ASP A 93 -6.67 -2.55 1.20
N VAL A 94 -7.38 -3.54 1.74
CA VAL A 94 -8.83 -3.48 1.97
C VAL A 94 -9.16 -2.45 3.04
N GLU A 95 -8.50 -2.49 4.19
CA GLU A 95 -8.68 -1.54 5.29
C GLU A 95 -8.30 -0.12 4.86
N LEU A 96 -7.20 0.03 4.11
CA LEU A 96 -6.75 1.31 3.58
C LEU A 96 -7.80 1.93 2.64
N VAL A 97 -8.28 1.15 1.67
CA VAL A 97 -9.26 1.61 0.67
C VAL A 97 -10.60 1.95 1.31
N ARG A 98 -11.08 1.14 2.25
CA ARG A 98 -12.36 1.41 2.92
C ARG A 98 -12.30 2.56 3.92
N ALA A 99 -11.13 2.86 4.48
CA ALA A 99 -10.91 4.01 5.35
C ALA A 99 -10.71 5.33 4.59
N ALA A 100 -10.34 5.25 3.31
CA ALA A 100 -10.01 6.42 2.50
C ALA A 100 -11.26 7.11 1.93
N ARG A 101 -11.14 8.41 1.67
CA ARG A 101 -12.21 9.19 1.02
C ARG A 101 -12.27 8.96 -0.49
N HIS A 102 -11.12 8.83 -1.13
CA HIS A 102 -10.99 8.51 -2.55
C HIS A 102 -9.98 7.40 -2.76
N THR A 103 -10.17 6.57 -3.79
CA THR A 103 -9.27 5.45 -4.12
C THR A 103 -8.92 5.42 -5.60
N ILE A 104 -7.63 5.32 -5.87
CA ILE A 104 -7.07 5.07 -7.20
C ILE A 104 -6.45 3.68 -7.20
N VAL A 105 -6.91 2.83 -8.11
CA VAL A 105 -6.37 1.48 -8.29
C VAL A 105 -5.62 1.42 -9.61
N SER A 106 -4.32 1.12 -9.54
CA SER A 106 -3.59 0.67 -10.72
C SER A 106 -3.67 -0.86 -10.80
N CYS A 107 -3.72 -1.42 -12.00
CA CYS A 107 -3.77 -2.88 -12.15
C CYS A 107 -2.99 -3.41 -13.34
N GLU A 108 -2.58 -4.67 -13.24
CA GLU A 108 -1.88 -5.38 -14.32
C GLU A 108 -2.78 -5.69 -15.53
N GLU A 109 -4.08 -5.96 -15.28
CA GLU A 109 -5.03 -6.36 -16.32
C GLU A 109 -6.43 -5.81 -16.00
N ILE A 110 -7.06 -5.14 -16.95
CA ILE A 110 -8.50 -4.89 -16.91
C ILE A 110 -9.25 -6.08 -17.51
N VAL A 111 -10.10 -6.72 -16.71
CA VAL A 111 -10.95 -7.85 -17.11
C VAL A 111 -12.41 -7.44 -17.31
N PRO A 112 -13.18 -8.13 -18.16
CA PRO A 112 -14.61 -7.89 -18.27
C PRO A 112 -15.33 -8.11 -16.93
N THR A 113 -16.28 -7.24 -16.58
CA THR A 113 -17.07 -7.34 -15.35
C THR A 113 -17.77 -8.70 -15.21
N GLU A 114 -18.21 -9.31 -16.31
CA GLU A 114 -18.83 -10.64 -16.32
C GLU A 114 -17.88 -11.71 -15.75
N LYS A 115 -16.57 -11.61 -16.05
CA LYS A 115 -15.55 -12.54 -15.55
C LYS A 115 -15.37 -12.43 -14.05
N ILE A 116 -15.44 -11.21 -13.49
CA ILE A 116 -15.41 -11.01 -12.03
C ILE A 116 -16.71 -11.54 -11.41
N ARG A 117 -17.88 -11.28 -12.01
CA ARG A 117 -19.18 -11.74 -11.51
C ARG A 117 -19.31 -13.26 -11.48
N MET A 118 -18.65 -13.97 -12.38
CA MET A 118 -18.63 -15.44 -12.38
C MET A 118 -17.96 -16.03 -11.13
N ASP A 119 -17.08 -15.28 -10.48
CA ASP A 119 -16.30 -15.69 -9.30
C ASP A 119 -16.34 -14.57 -8.24
N GLY A 120 -17.56 -14.16 -7.90
CA GLY A 120 -17.81 -12.96 -7.10
C GLY A 120 -17.16 -12.99 -5.70
N GLU A 121 -17.00 -14.17 -5.11
CA GLU A 121 -16.30 -14.37 -3.83
C GLU A 121 -14.82 -13.94 -3.86
N ARG A 122 -14.21 -13.84 -5.04
CA ARG A 122 -12.82 -13.39 -5.19
C ARG A 122 -12.69 -11.88 -5.37
N THR A 123 -13.80 -11.14 -5.37
CA THR A 123 -13.77 -9.68 -5.35
C THR A 123 -13.38 -9.19 -3.96
N ASN A 124 -12.16 -8.69 -3.81
CA ASN A 124 -11.65 -8.22 -2.52
C ASN A 124 -12.18 -6.81 -2.18
N ILE A 125 -12.20 -5.94 -3.19
CA ILE A 125 -12.65 -4.55 -3.05
C ILE A 125 -13.75 -4.31 -4.10
N PRO A 126 -15.01 -4.15 -3.67
CA PRO A 126 -16.10 -3.79 -4.56
C PRO A 126 -15.92 -2.39 -5.15
N TYR A 127 -16.46 -2.18 -6.35
CA TYR A 127 -16.45 -0.89 -7.06
C TYR A 127 -16.92 0.32 -6.22
N LEU A 128 -17.74 0.08 -5.19
CA LEU A 128 -18.26 1.10 -4.28
C LEU A 128 -17.16 1.91 -3.57
N TYR A 129 -15.96 1.36 -3.46
CA TYR A 129 -14.82 2.00 -2.79
C TYR A 129 -13.76 2.54 -3.76
N VAL A 130 -14.00 2.51 -5.08
CA VAL A 130 -13.01 2.85 -6.10
C VAL A 130 -13.49 4.02 -6.95
N ASP A 131 -12.68 5.07 -7.03
CA ASP A 131 -12.98 6.27 -7.83
C ASP A 131 -12.29 6.24 -9.21
N ALA A 132 -11.13 5.58 -9.32
CA ALA A 132 -10.38 5.49 -10.58
C ALA A 132 -9.66 4.14 -10.73
N VAL A 133 -9.66 3.63 -11.96
CA VAL A 133 -8.92 2.43 -12.38
C VAL A 133 -7.94 2.82 -13.48
N VAL A 134 -6.69 2.36 -13.35
CA VAL A 134 -5.61 2.59 -14.33
C VAL A 134 -4.99 1.25 -14.68
N GLU A 135 -5.11 0.83 -15.94
CA GLU A 135 -4.33 -0.30 -16.44
C GLU A 135 -2.87 0.12 -16.62
N GLN A 136 -1.98 -0.45 -15.82
CA GLN A 136 -0.54 -0.26 -15.94
C GLN A 136 0.17 -1.59 -15.66
N PRO A 137 0.44 -2.38 -16.70
CA PRO A 137 1.27 -3.57 -16.56
C PRO A 137 2.64 -3.21 -15.98
N PHE A 138 3.16 -4.08 -15.12
CA PHE A 138 4.36 -3.86 -14.30
C PHE A 138 4.27 -2.66 -13.36
N GLY A 139 3.07 -2.20 -13.00
CA GLY A 139 2.86 -1.01 -12.18
C GLY A 139 3.43 -1.13 -10.76
N ALA A 140 3.66 -2.34 -10.26
CA ALA A 140 4.34 -2.57 -8.98
C ALA A 140 5.88 -2.59 -9.08
N HIS A 141 6.48 -2.58 -10.27
CA HIS A 141 7.94 -2.57 -10.43
C HIS A 141 8.56 -1.39 -9.64
N PRO A 142 9.63 -1.60 -8.86
CA PRO A 142 10.52 -2.77 -8.82
C PRO A 142 10.12 -3.87 -7.82
N THR A 143 8.94 -3.78 -7.22
CA THR A 143 8.40 -4.82 -6.33
C THR A 143 7.69 -5.92 -7.13
N ALA A 144 7.18 -6.96 -6.46
CA ALA A 144 6.54 -8.11 -7.10
C ALA A 144 5.01 -7.93 -7.23
N ALA A 145 4.43 -8.45 -8.31
CA ALA A 145 2.99 -8.68 -8.41
C ALA A 145 2.75 -10.20 -8.43
N TYR A 146 2.15 -10.73 -7.36
CA TYR A 146 2.01 -12.18 -7.17
C TYR A 146 1.32 -12.84 -8.38
N ARG A 147 1.92 -13.91 -8.90
CA ARG A 147 1.57 -14.65 -10.14
C ARG A 147 1.79 -13.93 -11.46
N TYR A 148 2.19 -12.66 -11.46
CA TYR A 148 2.49 -11.90 -12.67
C TYR A 148 4.02 -11.83 -12.88
N TYR A 149 4.76 -11.27 -11.92
CA TYR A 149 6.21 -11.14 -11.98
C TYR A 149 6.84 -10.99 -10.59
N ASP A 150 8.11 -11.35 -10.47
CA ASP A 150 8.88 -11.23 -9.23
C ASP A 150 9.55 -9.84 -9.10
N TYR A 151 10.07 -9.53 -7.92
CA TYR A 151 10.73 -8.24 -7.65
C TYR A 151 12.07 -8.12 -8.39
N ASP A 152 12.41 -6.90 -8.80
CA ASP A 152 13.66 -6.57 -9.47
C ASP A 152 14.72 -6.19 -8.42
N ILE A 153 15.41 -7.19 -7.90
CA ILE A 153 16.43 -6.99 -6.87
C ILE A 153 17.58 -6.07 -7.32
N ASP A 154 17.91 -6.07 -8.62
CA ASP A 154 18.99 -5.25 -9.15
C ASP A 154 18.58 -3.77 -9.18
N HIS A 155 17.34 -3.48 -9.58
CA HIS A 155 16.79 -2.12 -9.51
C HIS A 155 16.60 -1.64 -8.07
N VAL A 156 16.17 -2.51 -7.15
CA VAL A 156 16.09 -2.17 -5.71
C VAL A 156 17.48 -1.81 -5.16
N LYS A 157 18.51 -2.60 -5.46
CA LYS A 157 19.89 -2.30 -5.06
C LYS A 157 20.42 -1.01 -5.70
N LEU A 158 20.06 -0.76 -6.95
CA LEU A 158 20.38 0.48 -7.66
C LEU A 158 19.80 1.69 -6.91
N TYR A 159 18.49 1.68 -6.64
CA TYR A 159 17.83 2.73 -5.88
C TYR A 159 18.50 2.93 -4.50
N GLN A 160 18.73 1.86 -3.75
CA GLN A 160 19.34 1.94 -2.41
C GLN A 160 20.74 2.56 -2.43
N ARG A 161 21.57 2.23 -3.43
CA ARG A 161 22.90 2.82 -3.59
C ARG A 161 22.81 4.33 -3.78
N TYR A 162 21.98 4.76 -4.74
CA TYR A 162 21.80 6.17 -5.09
C TYR A 162 21.19 6.98 -3.94
N ALA A 163 20.17 6.44 -3.26
CA ALA A 163 19.52 7.07 -2.12
C ALA A 163 20.47 7.20 -0.91
N ARG A 164 21.33 6.21 -0.66
CA ARG A 164 22.31 6.25 0.43
C ARG A 164 23.42 7.28 0.18
N GLU A 165 23.86 7.42 -1.07
CA GLU A 165 24.84 8.43 -1.45
C GLU A 165 24.25 9.85 -1.36
N GLY A 166 22.98 10.01 -1.73
CA GLY A 166 22.27 11.27 -1.64
C GLY A 166 22.79 12.33 -2.62
N GLY A 167 22.40 13.58 -2.39
CA GLY A 167 22.84 14.73 -3.19
C GLY A 167 22.72 14.50 -4.70
N LYS A 168 23.83 14.74 -5.42
CA LYS A 168 23.86 14.66 -6.88
C LYS A 168 23.53 13.26 -7.43
N ALA A 169 23.98 12.21 -6.74
CA ALA A 169 23.66 10.85 -7.14
C ALA A 169 22.14 10.65 -7.13
N TYR A 170 21.48 10.90 -6.00
CA TYR A 170 20.04 10.72 -5.89
C TYR A 170 19.25 11.60 -6.88
N GLU A 171 19.69 12.85 -7.12
CA GLU A 171 19.12 13.70 -8.17
C GLU A 171 19.22 13.07 -9.57
N ASP A 172 20.36 12.45 -9.90
CA ASP A 172 20.56 11.78 -11.19
C ASP A 172 19.69 10.52 -11.33
N TYR A 173 19.47 9.77 -10.25
CA TYR A 173 18.48 8.68 -10.23
C TYR A 173 17.08 9.21 -10.53
N LEU A 174 16.64 10.25 -9.80
CA LEU A 174 15.31 10.84 -9.99
C LEU A 174 15.16 11.40 -11.40
N LYS A 175 16.18 12.07 -11.94
CA LYS A 175 16.16 12.56 -13.32
C LYS A 175 16.08 11.42 -14.33
N THR A 176 16.77 10.31 -14.10
CA THR A 176 16.82 9.20 -15.07
C THR A 176 15.51 8.41 -15.10
N TYR A 177 14.96 8.09 -13.93
CA TYR A 177 13.87 7.12 -13.77
C TYR A 177 12.52 7.75 -13.43
N ILE A 178 12.47 9.02 -12.98
CA ILE A 178 11.22 9.66 -12.52
C ILE A 178 10.89 10.93 -13.32
N PHE A 179 11.74 11.97 -13.25
CA PHE A 179 11.42 13.27 -13.84
C PHE A 179 11.79 13.41 -15.31
N GLY A 180 12.67 12.53 -15.81
CA GLY A 180 13.10 12.51 -17.21
C GLY A 180 12.37 11.48 -18.06
N THR A 181 11.33 10.82 -17.52
CA THR A 181 10.49 9.86 -18.24
C THR A 181 9.22 10.52 -18.74
N LYS A 182 8.75 10.12 -19.93
CA LYS A 182 7.50 10.62 -20.50
C LYS A 182 6.26 10.05 -19.79
N ASP A 183 6.31 8.76 -19.47
CA ASP A 183 5.27 7.95 -18.86
C ASP A 183 5.94 6.74 -18.16
N PHE A 184 5.13 5.86 -17.59
CA PHE A 184 5.64 4.69 -16.86
C PHE A 184 6.30 3.67 -17.80
N ASP A 185 5.87 3.58 -19.05
CA ASP A 185 6.47 2.67 -20.03
C ASP A 185 7.91 3.11 -20.40
N ASP A 186 8.15 4.42 -20.55
CA ASP A 186 9.53 4.96 -20.69
C ASP A 186 10.38 4.68 -19.44
N TYR A 187 9.79 4.70 -18.24
CA TYR A 187 10.48 4.23 -17.04
C TYR A 187 10.88 2.76 -17.14
N LEU A 188 9.96 1.87 -17.52
CA LEU A 188 10.23 0.44 -17.65
C LEU A 188 11.32 0.15 -18.68
N ASP A 189 11.31 0.85 -19.82
CA ASP A 189 12.34 0.75 -20.85
C ASP A 189 13.73 1.11 -20.30
N ARG A 190 13.81 2.17 -19.50
CA ARG A 190 15.07 2.58 -18.84
C ARG A 190 15.49 1.64 -17.72
N ALA A 191 14.52 1.02 -17.03
CA ALA A 191 14.76 0.07 -15.96
C ALA A 191 15.24 -1.31 -16.44
N GLY A 192 15.38 -1.51 -17.77
CA GLY A 192 15.86 -2.75 -18.38
C GLY A 192 14.94 -3.29 -19.48
N GLY A 193 13.78 -2.67 -19.66
CA GLY A 193 12.82 -2.90 -20.72
C GLY A 193 12.32 -4.34 -20.80
N PHE A 194 11.86 -4.71 -21.99
CA PHE A 194 11.25 -6.02 -22.26
C PHE A 194 12.08 -7.21 -21.79
N LYS A 195 13.43 -7.15 -21.93
CA LYS A 195 14.31 -8.25 -21.52
C LYS A 195 14.24 -8.48 -20.01
N MET A 196 14.32 -7.42 -19.22
CA MET A 196 14.25 -7.49 -17.76
C MET A 196 12.85 -7.97 -17.32
N MET A 197 11.80 -7.33 -17.84
CA MET A 197 10.41 -7.67 -17.48
C MET A 197 10.08 -9.15 -17.74
N ASN A 198 10.54 -9.71 -18.86
CA ASN A 198 10.37 -11.15 -19.13
C ASN A 198 11.16 -12.05 -18.19
N SER A 199 12.35 -11.64 -17.73
CA SER A 199 13.07 -12.43 -16.72
C SER A 199 12.31 -12.48 -15.39
N LEU A 200 11.67 -11.37 -14.98
CA LEU A 200 10.86 -11.33 -13.75
C LEU A 200 9.63 -12.24 -13.84
N ILE A 201 8.94 -12.25 -14.99
CA ILE A 201 7.83 -13.19 -15.24
C ILE A 201 8.32 -14.64 -15.16
N LYS A 202 9.44 -14.95 -15.83
CA LYS A 202 10.00 -16.32 -15.84
C LYS A 202 10.38 -16.77 -14.42
N HIS A 203 10.95 -15.87 -13.62
CA HIS A 203 11.32 -16.18 -12.24
C HIS A 203 10.08 -16.47 -11.38
N MET A 204 9.04 -15.63 -11.45
CA MET A 204 7.76 -15.89 -10.78
C MET A 204 7.16 -17.24 -11.17
N LYS A 205 7.14 -17.58 -12.47
CA LYS A 205 6.64 -18.87 -12.96
C LYS A 205 7.43 -20.07 -12.47
N ALA A 206 8.72 -19.92 -12.17
CA ALA A 206 9.55 -21.00 -11.63
C ALA A 206 9.31 -21.24 -10.13
N MET A 207 8.67 -20.29 -9.43
CA MET A 207 8.36 -20.39 -7.99
C MET A 207 6.94 -20.89 -7.69
N LEU A 208 6.08 -21.00 -8.70
CA LEU A 208 4.70 -21.50 -8.60
C LEU A 208 4.60 -22.98 -8.95
#